data_AF-A0A8J3DLN9-F1
#
_entry.id   AF-A0A8J3DLN9-F1
#
_cell.length_a   1.000
_cell.length_b   1.000
_cell.length_c   1.000
_cell.angle_alpha   90.00
_cell.angle_beta   90.00
_cell.angle_gamma   90.00
#
_symmetry.space_group_name_H-M   'P 1'
#
loop_
_entity.id
_entity.type
_entity.pdbx_description
1 polymer ?
#
loop_
_entity_poly.entity_id
_entity_poly.type
_entity_poly.pdbx_seq_one_letter_code
_entity_poly.pdbx_strand_id
1 'polypeptide(L)' 'MHRKPGKPELRYAANRKEYIIWCPTCDYRTHPDTNRQSVITEWYLSNQPGNKHIEDMWLKRYLEIKEGATAVA' A
#
# COMPACT_ATOMS: atom_id res chain seq x y z
N MET A 1 -5.23 14.39 1.31
CA MET A 1 -5.94 14.00 0.06
C MET A 1 -6.43 12.56 0.20
N HIS A 2 -7.74 12.34 0.40
CA HIS A 2 -8.32 11.00 0.32
C HIS A 2 -8.33 10.56 -1.13
N ARG A 3 -7.41 9.65 -1.50
CA ARG A 3 -7.42 9.04 -2.83
C ARG A 3 -8.63 8.11 -2.93
N LYS A 4 -9.27 8.08 -4.10
CA LYS A 4 -10.43 7.19 -4.33
C LYS A 4 -9.98 5.74 -4.09
N PRO A 5 -10.75 4.94 -3.32
CA PRO A 5 -10.47 3.52 -3.18
C PRO A 5 -10.41 2.86 -4.55
N GLY A 6 -9.31 2.19 -4.82
CA GLY A 6 -9.05 1.50 -6.09
C GLY A 6 -8.28 0.21 -5.87
N LYS A 7 -8.40 -0.71 -6.83
CA LYS A 7 -7.66 -1.98 -6.81
C LYS A 7 -6.15 -1.72 -7.02
N PRO A 8 -5.26 -2.51 -6.39
CA PRO A 8 -3.84 -2.45 -6.69
C PRO A 8 -3.56 -2.72 -8.17
N GLU A 9 -2.56 -2.03 -8.69
CA GLU A 9 -2.14 -2.11 -10.10
C GLU A 9 -0.74 -2.68 -10.19
N LEU A 10 -0.57 -3.75 -10.96
CA LEU A 10 0.74 -4.20 -11.42
C LEU A 10 1.16 -3.34 -12.60
N ARG A 11 2.27 -2.61 -12.45
CA ARG A 11 2.84 -1.74 -13.47
C ARG A 11 4.19 -2.29 -13.93
N TYR A 12 4.54 -2.00 -15.18
CA TYR A 12 5.83 -2.35 -15.78
C TYR A 12 6.53 -1.08 -16.28
N ALA A 13 7.73 -0.82 -15.79
CA ALA A 13 8.56 0.30 -16.20
C ALA A 13 9.50 -0.15 -17.33
N ALA A 14 9.10 0.06 -18.60
CA ALA A 14 9.84 -0.44 -19.76
C ALA A 14 11.29 0.06 -19.86
N ASN A 15 11.57 1.28 -19.39
CA ASN A 15 12.91 1.87 -19.37
C ASN A 15 13.87 1.17 -18.39
N ARG A 16 13.34 0.61 -17.29
CA ARG A 16 14.13 -0.11 -16.27
C ARG A 16 13.95 -1.62 -16.33
N LYS A 17 12.97 -2.09 -17.11
CA LYS A 17 12.54 -3.49 -17.19
C LYS A 17 12.11 -4.06 -15.84
N GLU A 18 11.48 -3.23 -15.01
CA GLU A 18 11.06 -3.58 -13.64
C GLU A 18 9.53 -3.61 -13.52
N TYR A 19 9.05 -4.48 -12.63
CA TYR A 19 7.67 -4.55 -12.19
C TYR A 19 7.52 -3.86 -10.83
N ILE A 20 6.34 -3.32 -10.58
CA ILE A 20 5.95 -2.73 -9.28
C ILE A 20 4.45 -2.93 -9.08
N ILE A 21 4.02 -3.28 -7.87
CA ILE A 21 2.61 -3.20 -7.49
C ILE A 21 2.40 -1.91 -6.70
N TRP A 22 1.41 -1.12 -7.11
CA TRP A 22 1.01 0.11 -6.44
C TRP A 22 -0.45 0.06 -6.00
N CYS A 23 -0.71 0.49 -4.78
CA CYS A 23 -2.06 0.66 -4.26
C CYS A 23 -2.50 2.13 -4.35
N PRO A 24 -3.53 2.47 -5.14
CA PRO A 24 -4.04 3.85 -5.20
C PRO A 24 -4.69 4.30 -3.88
N THR A 25 -5.19 3.36 -3.06
CA THR A 25 -5.92 3.65 -1.83
C THR A 25 -5.00 4.08 -0.68
N CYS A 26 -3.92 3.34 -0.44
CA CYS A 26 -2.98 3.60 0.67
C CYS A 26 -1.62 4.14 0.23
N ASP A 27 -1.38 4.26 -1.08
CA ASP A 27 -0.09 4.61 -1.70
C ASP A 27 1.06 3.63 -1.43
N TYR A 28 0.77 2.46 -0.86
CA TYR A 28 1.76 1.41 -0.71
C TYR A 28 2.30 0.96 -2.06
N ARG A 29 3.61 0.69 -2.10
CA ARG A 29 4.37 0.27 -3.27
C ARG A 29 5.34 -0.82 -2.85
N THR A 30 5.40 -1.88 -3.64
CA THR A 30 6.48 -2.86 -3.52
C THR A 30 7.80 -2.25 -3.98
N HIS A 31 8.90 -2.92 -3.64
CA HIS A 31 10.17 -2.65 -4.28
C HIS A 31 10.08 -3.00 -5.77
N PRO A 32 10.64 -2.17 -6.67
CA PRO A 32 10.76 -2.52 -8.07
C PRO A 32 11.66 -3.75 -8.25
N ASP A 33 11.25 -4.71 -9.07
CA ASP A 33 12.06 -5.89 -9.40
C ASP A 33 11.87 -6.29 -10.87
N THR A 34 12.94 -6.76 -11.51
CA THR A 34 12.89 -7.32 -12.87
C THR A 34 12.03 -8.59 -12.99
N ASN A 35 11.78 -9.28 -11.87
CA ASN A 35 10.95 -10.47 -11.78
C ASN A 35 9.55 -10.13 -11.24
N ARG A 36 8.53 -10.36 -12.08
CA ARG A 36 7.12 -10.17 -11.73
C ARG A 36 6.70 -10.93 -10.48
N GLN A 37 7.21 -12.15 -10.29
CA GLN A 37 6.82 -13.00 -9.17
C GLN A 37 7.39 -12.48 -7.84
N SER A 38 8.59 -11.91 -7.83
CA SER A 38 9.18 -11.28 -6.62
C SER A 38 8.26 -10.19 -6.08
N VAL A 39 7.81 -9.29 -6.96
CA VAL A 39 6.89 -8.19 -6.64
C VAL A 39 5.54 -8.68 -6.13
N ILE A 40 4.98 -9.73 -6.73
CA ILE A 40 3.73 -10.33 -6.27
C ILE A 40 3.90 -10.95 -4.88
N THR A 41 4.98 -11.67 -4.65
CA THR A 41 5.29 -12.27 -3.35
C THR A 41 5.47 -11.20 -2.27
N GLU A 42 6.23 -10.14 -2.54
CA GLU A 42 6.41 -9.02 -1.61
C GLU A 42 5.06 -8.38 -1.27
N TRP A 43 4.23 -8.12 -2.27
CA TRP A 43 2.89 -7.58 -2.07
C TRP A 43 2.06 -8.49 -1.15
N TYR A 44 2.03 -9.79 -1.42
CA TYR A 44 1.30 -10.76 -0.60
C TYR A 44 1.80 -10.79 0.83
N LEU A 45 3.11 -10.91 1.03
CA LEU A 45 3.74 -10.93 2.36
C LEU A 45 3.40 -9.65 3.13
N SER A 46 3.54 -8.49 2.51
CA SER A 46 3.25 -7.20 3.14
C SER A 46 1.79 -7.10 3.63
N ASN A 47 0.86 -7.76 2.95
CA ASN A 47 -0.57 -7.73 3.27
C ASN A 47 -1.03 -8.83 4.24
N GLN A 48 -0.15 -9.71 4.74
CA GLN A 48 -0.58 -10.71 5.72
C GLN A 48 -0.94 -10.07 7.07
N PRO A 49 -1.88 -10.67 7.82
CA PRO A 49 -2.17 -10.23 9.19
C PRO A 49 -0.91 -10.21 10.06
N GLY A 50 -0.73 -9.13 10.83
CA GLY A 50 0.44 -8.97 11.71
C GLY A 50 1.69 -8.43 11.03
N ASN A 51 1.68 -8.21 9.71
CA ASN A 51 2.78 -7.53 9.03
C ASN A 51 2.67 -6.01 9.09
N LYS A 52 3.85 -5.37 9.02
CA LYS A 52 4.05 -3.94 9.20
C LYS A 52 3.13 -3.07 8.34
N HIS A 53 2.87 -3.43 7.08
CA HIS A 53 1.99 -2.61 6.24
C HIS A 53 0.53 -2.59 6.73
N ILE A 54 -0.01 -3.74 7.14
CA ILE A 54 -1.36 -3.80 7.71
C ILE A 54 -1.41 -3.07 9.05
N GLU A 55 -0.39 -3.23 9.89
CA GLU A 55 -0.26 -2.49 11.16
C GLU A 55 -0.20 -0.98 10.94
N ASP A 56 0.62 -0.50 10.01
CA ASP A 56 0.73 0.93 9.66
C ASP A 56 -0.62 1.48 9.17
N MET A 57 -1.37 0.68 8.39
CA MET A 57 -2.73 1.04 7.94
C MET A 57 -3.71 1.16 9.10
N TRP A 58 -3.66 0.22 10.05
CA TRP A 58 -4.47 0.27 11.27
C TRP A 58 -4.13 1.48 12.15
N LEU A 59 -2.84 1.72 12.39
CA LEU A 59 -2.36 2.85 13.18
C LEU A 59 -2.77 4.18 12.56
N LYS A 60 -2.58 4.34 11.24
CA LYS A 60 -3.02 5.52 10.51
C LYS A 60 -4.53 5.74 10.68
N ARG A 61 -5.34 4.69 10.50
CA ARG A 61 -6.80 4.80 10.64
C ARG A 61 -7.22 5.14 12.07
N TYR A 62 -6.56 4.53 13.06
CA TYR A 62 -6.81 4.82 14.47
C TYR A 62 -6.49 6.28 14.82
N LEU A 63 -5.35 6.80 14.36
CA LEU A 63 -4.96 8.19 14.56
C LEU A 63 -5.93 9.15 13.86
N GLU A 64 -6.32 8.89 12.61
CA GLU A 64 -7.34 9.68 11.89
C GLU A 64 -8.66 9.75 12.66
N ILE A 65 -9.11 8.63 13.26
CA ILE A 65 -10.34 8.59 14.07
C ILE A 65 -10.15 9.38 15.36
N LYS A 66 -9.01 9.22 16.06
CA LYS A 66 -8.73 9.90 17.32
C LYS A 66 -8.63 11.42 17.15
N GLU A 67 -7.91 11.88 16.12
CA GLU A 67 -7.73 13.31 15.80
C GLU A 67 -9.00 13.92 15.19
N GLY A 68 -9.74 13.16 14.38
CA GLY A 68 -11.03 13.58 13.83
C GLY A 68 -12.15 13.63 14.88
N ALA A 69 -12.12 12.75 15.89
CA ALA A 69 -13.06 12.76 17.01
C ALA A 69 -12.87 13.98 17.92
N THR A 70 -11.67 14.59 17.94
CA THR A 70 -11.41 15.82 18.69
C THR A 70 -11.82 17.11 17.96
N ALA A 71 -12.15 17.04 16.67
CA ALA A 71 -12.57 18.20 15.88
C ALA A 71 -14.10 18.41 15.87
N VAL A 72 -14.87 17.54 16.53
CA VAL A 72 -16.32 17.67 16.71
C VAL A 72 -16.63 17.58 18.21
N ALA A 73 -16.25 18.63 18.93
CA ALA A 73 -16.72 18.91 20.29
C ALA A 73 -16.96 20.42 20.43
#